data_AF-A0A944F1G7-F1
#
_entry.id   AF-A0A944F1G7-F1
#
_cell.length_a   1.000
_cell.length_b   1.000
_cell.length_c   1.000
_cell.angle_alpha   90.00
_cell.angle_beta   90.00
_cell.angle_gamma   90.00
#
_symmetry.space_group_name_H-M   'P 1'
#
loop_
_entity.id
_entity.type
_entity.pdbx_description
1 polymer ?
#
loop_
_entity_poly.entity_id
_entity_poly.type
_entity_poly.pdbx_seq_one_letter_code
_entity_poly.pdbx_strand_id
1 'polypeptide(L)' 'MTVDDVADYLAKPRSWVYENWKQQNIPFRKLGQALRCRPSDLDRWLDEQGAE' A
#
# COMPACT_ATOMS: atom_id res chain seq x y z
N MET A 1 5.36 -0.93 7.57
CA MET A 1 4.82 -2.09 6.83
C MET A 1 5.61 -2.29 5.55
N THR A 2 5.97 -3.52 5.23
CA THR A 2 6.58 -3.88 3.95
C THR A 2 5.51 -3.99 2.86
N VAL A 3 5.92 -4.20 1.61
CA VAL A 3 4.95 -4.50 0.53
C VAL A 3 4.18 -5.78 0.82
N ASP A 4 4.79 -6.73 1.53
CA ASP A 4 4.18 -8.01 1.91
C ASP A 4 3.06 -7.79 2.93
N ASP A 5 3.32 -7.01 3.98
CA ASP A 5 2.30 -6.65 4.97
C ASP A 5 1.11 -5.91 4.34
N VAL A 6 1.37 -5.03 3.37
CA VAL A 6 0.30 -4.30 2.67
C VAL A 6 -0.48 -5.24 1.75
N ALA A 7 0.19 -6.19 1.09
CA ALA A 7 -0.45 -7.21 0.27
C ALA A 7 -1.39 -8.09 1.09
N ASP A 8 -0.91 -8.56 2.25
CA ASP A 8 -1.71 -9.32 3.22
C ASP A 8 -2.91 -8.50 3.71
N TYR A 9 -2.67 -7.24 4.13
CA TYR A 9 -3.72 -6.35 4.61
C TYR A 9 -4.82 -6.09 3.57
N LEU A 10 -4.45 -5.91 2.30
CA LEU A 10 -5.39 -5.67 1.21
C LEU A 10 -6.02 -6.97 0.67
N ALA A 11 -5.61 -8.14 1.19
CA ALA A 11 -5.93 -9.45 0.63
C ALA A 11 -5.64 -9.53 -0.88
N LYS A 12 -4.53 -8.92 -1.31
CA LYS A 12 -4.08 -8.91 -2.71
C LYS A 12 -2.70 -9.57 -2.85
N PRO A 13 -2.41 -10.21 -3.97
CA PRO A 13 -1.10 -10.78 -4.17
C PRO A 13 -0.03 -9.68 -4.25
N ARG A 14 1.15 -9.97 -3.71
CA ARG A 14 2.30 -9.06 -3.74
C ARG A 14 2.62 -8.52 -5.14
N SER A 15 2.52 -9.34 -6.19
CA SER A 15 2.73 -8.90 -7.58
C SER A 15 1.76 -7.79 -7.95
N TRP A 16 0.48 -7.95 -7.62
CA TRP A 16 -0.54 -6.92 -7.85
C TRP A 16 -0.16 -5.63 -7.14
N VAL A 17 0.31 -5.68 -5.89
CA VAL A 17 0.75 -4.47 -5.19
C VAL A 17 1.94 -3.81 -5.91
N TYR A 18 2.96 -4.56 -6.35
CA TYR A 18 4.10 -3.98 -7.10
C TYR A 18 3.69 -3.36 -8.44
N GLU A 19 2.70 -3.92 -9.12
CA GLU A 19 2.23 -3.44 -10.43
C GLU A 19 1.23 -2.28 -10.29
N ASN A 20 0.41 -2.30 -9.23
CA ASN A 20 -0.74 -1.42 -9.08
C ASN A 20 -0.52 -0.32 -8.05
N TRP A 21 0.44 -0.40 -7.13
CA TRP A 21 0.60 0.60 -6.06
C TRP A 21 0.73 2.03 -6.59
N LYS A 22 1.39 2.20 -7.72
CA LYS A 22 1.54 3.51 -8.38
C LYS A 22 0.24 3.98 -9.03
N GLN A 23 -0.55 3.07 -9.60
CA GLN A 23 -1.83 3.39 -10.22
C GLN A 23 -2.92 3.67 -9.18
N GLN A 24 -2.92 2.90 -8.10
CA GLN A 24 -3.83 2.98 -6.98
C GLN A 24 -3.47 4.10 -5.99
N ASN A 25 -2.37 4.81 -6.24
CA ASN A 25 -1.81 5.85 -5.35
C ASN A 25 -1.65 5.36 -3.90
N ILE A 26 -1.28 4.08 -3.71
CA ILE A 26 -1.04 3.53 -2.38
C ILE A 26 0.16 4.30 -1.78
N PRO A 27 0.07 4.76 -0.52
CA PRO A 27 1.06 5.66 0.09
C PRO A 27 2.33 4.92 0.50
N PHE A 28 3.01 4.30 -0.46
CA PHE A 28 4.35 3.78 -0.28
C PHE A 28 5.37 4.91 -0.30
N ARG A 29 6.30 4.85 0.65
CA ARG A 29 7.48 5.68 0.69
C ARG A 29 8.71 4.84 0.37
N LYS A 30 9.59 5.40 -0.45
CA LYS A 30 10.88 4.79 -0.75
C LYS A 30 11.85 5.09 0.40
N LEU A 31 12.23 4.05 1.14
CA LEU A 31 13.25 4.12 2.20
C LEU A 31 14.47 3.35 1.70
N GLY A 32 15.42 4.09 1.12
CA GLY A 32 16.58 3.53 0.43
C GLY A 32 16.15 2.72 -0.80
N GLN A 33 16.44 1.42 -0.79
CA GLN A 33 16.03 0.49 -1.86
C GLN A 33 14.69 -0.21 -1.58
N ALA A 34 14.13 -0.06 -0.38
CA ALA A 34 12.89 -0.74 0.01
C ALA A 34 11.67 0.19 -0.10
N LEU A 35 10.55 -0.35 -0.56
CA LEU A 35 9.23 0.28 -0.40
C LEU A 35 8.69 -0.03 1.00
N ARG A 36 8.25 1.01 1.69
CA ARG A 36 7.67 0.94 3.02
C ARG A 36 6.43 1.80 3.08
N CYS A 37 5.35 1.23 3.60
CA CYS A 37 4.12 1.95 3.88
C CYS A 37 4.00 2.15 5.39
N ARG A 38 3.50 3.32 5.82
CA ARG A 38 3.13 3.51 7.22
C ARG A 38 1.68 3.04 7.41
N PRO A 39 1.37 2.29 8.48
CA PRO A 39 0.00 1.83 8.73
C PRO A 39 -0.99 2.99 8.75
N SER A 40 -0.64 4.12 9.38
CA SER A 40 -1.52 5.31 9.42
C SER A 40 -1.74 5.97 8.07
N ASP A 41 -0.77 5.90 7.15
CA ASP A 41 -0.96 6.41 5.79
C ASP A 41 -1.88 5.46 5.01
N LEU A 42 -1.70 4.13 5.15
CA LEU A 42 -2.53 3.12 4.51
C LEU A 42 -3.99 3.18 4.98
N ASP A 43 -4.20 3.31 6.29
CA ASP A 43 -5.51 3.44 6.92
C ASP A 43 -6.26 4.66 6.39
N ARG A 44 -5.57 5.81 6.30
CA ARG A 44 -6.15 7.01 5.70
C ARG A 44 -6.46 6.84 4.21
N TRP A 45 -5.58 6.20 3.46
CA TRP A 45 -5.83 5.92 2.03
C TRP A 45 -7.04 4.99 1.84
N LEU A 46 -7.23 4.01 2.74
CA LEU A 46 -8.41 3.14 2.73
C LEU A 46 -9.69 3.89 3.07
N ASP A 47 -9.64 4.78 4.06
CA ASP A 47 -10.77 5.66 4.43
C ASP A 47 -11.16 6.56 3.24
N GLU A 48 -10.18 7.15 2.55
CA GLU A 48 -10.41 7.95 1.34
C GLU A 48 -10.98 7.14 0.16
N GLN A 49 -10.66 5.84 0.05
CA GLN A 49 -11.18 4.95 -0.99
C GLN A 49 -12.56 4.35 -0.64
N GLY A 50 -12.87 4.20 0.65
CA GLY A 50 -14.10 3.60 1.17
C GLY A 50 -15.22 4.60 1.46
N ALA A 51 -14.94 5.90 1.36
CA ALA A 51 -15.93 6.97 1.53
C ALA A 51 -16.82 7.17 0.28
N GLU A 52 -17.51 6.10 -0.15
CA GLU A 52 -18.61 6.15 -1.13
C GLU A 52 -19.97 5.93 -0.47
#